data_AF-A0A522UDS2-F1
#
_entry.id   AF-A0A522UDS2-F1
#
_cell.length_a   1.000
_cell.length_b   1.000
_cell.length_c   1.000
_cell.angle_alpha   90.00
_cell.angle_beta   90.00
_cell.angle_gamma   90.00
#
_symmetry.space_group_name_H-M   'P 1'
#
loop_
_entity.id
_entity.type
_entity.pdbx_description
1 polymer ?
#
loop_
_entity_poly.entity_id
_entity_poly.type
_entity_poly.pdbx_seq_one_letter_code
_entity_poly.pdbx_strand_id
1 'polypeptide(L)'
;MVPFTCITRLRRNILNPRRRPPSHECCRNHVLLCPAVFQPCCALRVLAILRAPAAVACRAAALAHLSLCRVRPRLCRPPRPATVPLREMWRDERSVAPLRLRRDLMVMQVKLVKWTLTASNAAVDALLHRPAFDAEAERVAREVLDAVRAEGDIAVARCIQQFDGAAVALGKFRVSSDEVKAAYDVVDLEFRQAASEAYKRIIHFSKAGLRKDWTMASPKGGVLGEQFTPLARVGCYIPGGAAPLASTALMTVTLARVADVREVVACTPAGKDGKINPYLLYALDLAGATEIYKIGGIQAIAAMAFGTESVRKVQKIVGPGGPYVTAAKRLVYGHVDLDLVAGPSEIAILADDTASPAAVAADLLSQAEHGTGHEKALLVTSSENLAKAVQAELMQQVATLSRRAAVERVMEQGMLLVVVDHLDAGMDLCNQFAPEHLEVLVREPRTWARKAHNAGAVFLGPWTPESAGDFVAGPSHVLPTGGMASVFAGLTVDSFRRRTSIVSLTRSDLQEMLPVIEAFGRVEQLDAHARSAKIRFEKGK
;
A
#
# COMPACT_ATOMS: atom_id res chain seq x y z
N MET A 1 6.19 47.30 -25.05
CA MET A 1 6.53 48.09 -26.25
C MET A 1 6.95 47.14 -27.37
N VAL A 2 6.87 47.56 -28.63
CA VAL A 2 6.83 46.75 -29.87
C VAL A 2 7.36 47.64 -31.01
N PRO A 3 7.90 47.16 -32.17
CA PRO A 3 8.42 45.83 -32.58
C PRO A 3 9.91 45.89 -33.01
N PHE A 4 10.43 44.83 -33.66
CA PHE A 4 11.09 45.01 -34.96
C PHE A 4 10.92 43.80 -35.91
N THR A 5 10.72 44.10 -37.19
CA THR A 5 10.61 43.21 -38.37
C THR A 5 11.97 42.57 -38.73
N CYS A 6 12.09 41.34 -39.25
CA CYS A 6 11.46 40.64 -40.39
C CYS A 6 12.04 41.03 -41.78
N ILE A 7 12.66 40.06 -42.49
CA ILE A 7 12.94 40.06 -43.94
C ILE A 7 13.22 38.62 -44.43
N THR A 8 13.04 38.33 -45.73
CA THR A 8 12.99 36.96 -46.31
C THR A 8 13.76 36.81 -47.65
N ARG A 9 14.16 35.56 -47.99
CA ARG A 9 14.49 35.00 -49.35
C ARG A 9 14.81 33.49 -49.19
N LEU A 10 14.27 32.45 -49.86
CA LEU A 10 13.28 32.22 -50.93
C LEU A 10 13.85 31.68 -52.28
N ARG A 11 13.82 30.33 -52.42
CA ARG A 11 13.72 29.47 -53.64
C ARG A 11 13.01 28.15 -53.19
N ARG A 12 12.15 27.39 -53.89
CA ARG A 12 11.69 27.19 -55.29
C ARG A 12 12.66 26.46 -56.24
N ASN A 13 12.35 25.34 -56.91
CA ASN A 13 11.19 24.39 -56.94
C ASN A 13 11.76 22.92 -56.90
N ILE A 14 11.28 21.78 -57.43
CA ILE A 14 10.19 21.26 -58.33
C ILE A 14 9.92 19.79 -57.84
N LEU A 15 8.70 19.30 -57.57
CA LEU A 15 7.75 18.49 -58.42
C LEU A 15 8.41 17.43 -59.36
N ASN A 16 7.85 16.26 -59.72
CA ASN A 16 6.47 15.69 -59.70
C ASN A 16 6.53 14.10 -59.64
N PRO A 17 5.41 13.32 -59.64
CA PRO A 17 5.40 11.93 -59.13
C PRO A 17 4.75 10.84 -60.05
N ARG A 18 4.43 9.67 -59.45
CA ARG A 18 3.53 8.54 -59.87
C ARG A 18 4.15 7.34 -60.60
N ARG A 19 3.91 6.12 -60.05
CA ARG A 19 2.91 5.15 -60.58
C ARG A 19 2.58 4.05 -59.53
N ARG A 20 1.87 2.98 -59.90
CA ARG A 20 1.04 2.09 -59.04
C ARG A 20 1.50 0.61 -59.07
N PRO A 21 0.95 -0.29 -58.20
CA PRO A 21 1.53 -1.59 -57.86
C PRO A 21 1.10 -2.77 -58.78
N PRO A 22 1.72 -3.96 -58.61
CA PRO A 22 1.27 -5.23 -59.20
C PRO A 22 0.22 -5.96 -58.35
N SER A 23 -0.35 -7.04 -58.89
CA SER A 23 -1.39 -7.90 -58.32
C SER A 23 -1.00 -9.39 -58.32
N HIS A 24 -1.93 -10.26 -57.90
CA HIS A 24 -2.00 -11.74 -58.00
C HIS A 24 -1.23 -12.38 -59.20
N GLU A 25 -0.80 -13.66 -59.18
CA GLU A 25 -1.44 -14.85 -58.58
C GLU A 25 -0.50 -16.10 -58.49
N CYS A 26 -0.88 -17.12 -57.68
CA CYS A 26 -0.52 -18.56 -57.81
C CYS A 26 0.96 -19.01 -57.59
N CYS A 27 1.29 -20.17 -56.97
CA CYS A 27 0.55 -21.15 -56.16
C CYS A 27 1.48 -22.08 -55.33
N ARG A 28 0.87 -22.87 -54.41
CA ARG A 28 1.27 -24.16 -53.79
C ARG A 28 2.01 -24.19 -52.43
N ASN A 29 1.28 -24.76 -51.46
CA ASN A 29 1.68 -25.74 -50.43
C ASN A 29 2.76 -25.33 -49.40
N HIS A 30 2.45 -25.22 -48.10
CA HIS A 30 1.86 -26.30 -47.30
C HIS A 30 0.85 -25.81 -46.23
N VAL A 31 -0.15 -26.63 -45.94
CA VAL A 31 -1.02 -26.52 -44.76
C VAL A 31 -0.89 -27.81 -43.96
N LEU A 32 -0.63 -27.70 -42.66
CA LEU A 32 -0.71 -28.81 -41.70
C LEU A 32 -1.79 -28.48 -40.67
N LEU A 33 -2.90 -29.22 -40.76
CA LEU A 33 -3.98 -29.19 -39.77
C LEU A 33 -3.61 -30.13 -38.61
N CYS A 34 -3.88 -29.70 -37.38
CA CYS A 34 -3.95 -30.59 -36.21
C CYS A 34 -5.37 -30.47 -35.62
N PRO A 35 -6.13 -31.57 -35.47
CA PRO A 35 -7.57 -31.51 -35.23
C PRO A 35 -7.96 -31.38 -33.76
N ALA A 36 -9.13 -30.79 -33.50
CA ALA A 36 -9.81 -30.94 -32.23
C ALA A 36 -10.40 -32.36 -32.10
N VAL A 37 -10.22 -33.01 -30.95
CA VAL A 37 -10.79 -34.33 -30.66
C VAL A 37 -12.06 -34.18 -29.84
N PHE A 38 -13.20 -34.57 -30.42
CA PHE A 38 -14.47 -34.79 -29.73
C PHE A 38 -14.78 -36.28 -29.76
N GLN A 39 -15.05 -36.89 -28.59
CA GLN A 39 -15.57 -38.26 -28.51
C GLN A 39 -17.10 -38.25 -28.32
N PRO A 40 -17.86 -39.10 -29.04
CA PRO A 40 -19.29 -39.29 -28.83
C PRO A 40 -19.62 -40.55 -28.00
N CYS A 41 -20.92 -40.77 -27.81
CA CYS A 41 -21.55 -42.04 -27.40
C CYS A 41 -21.35 -42.51 -25.95
N CYS A 42 -22.31 -42.14 -25.10
CA CYS A 42 -23.24 -43.16 -24.62
C CYS A 42 -24.64 -42.55 -24.44
N ALA A 43 -25.70 -43.30 -24.75
CA ALA A 43 -27.07 -42.80 -24.72
C ALA A 43 -28.02 -43.86 -24.17
N LEU A 44 -28.92 -43.48 -23.27
CA LEU A 44 -30.01 -44.35 -22.82
C LEU A 44 -31.31 -43.57 -22.60
N ARG A 45 -32.36 -44.15 -23.17
CA ARG A 45 -33.79 -43.85 -23.01
C ARG A 45 -34.27 -44.24 -21.59
N VAL A 46 -35.41 -43.82 -21.04
CA VAL A 46 -36.48 -42.86 -21.39
C VAL A 46 -37.35 -42.69 -20.14
N LEU A 47 -37.90 -41.48 -19.89
CA LEU A 47 -39.33 -41.26 -19.55
C LEU A 47 -39.61 -39.77 -19.31
N ALA A 48 -40.80 -39.33 -19.72
CA ALA A 48 -41.35 -38.01 -19.45
C ALA A 48 -42.82 -38.17 -19.06
N ILE A 49 -43.32 -37.36 -18.12
CA ILE A 49 -44.75 -37.24 -17.79
C ILE A 49 -45.06 -35.82 -17.25
N LEU A 50 -45.98 -35.14 -17.95
CA LEU A 50 -47.01 -34.18 -17.51
C LEU A 50 -46.68 -33.18 -16.37
N ARG A 51 -46.57 -31.86 -16.65
CA ARG A 51 -47.64 -30.83 -16.70
C ARG A 51 -48.22 -30.36 -15.32
N ALA A 52 -47.80 -29.17 -14.87
CA ALA A 52 -48.59 -27.92 -14.70
C ALA A 52 -50.02 -27.91 -14.04
N PRO A 53 -50.53 -26.77 -13.49
CA PRO A 53 -49.87 -25.59 -12.88
C PRO A 53 -50.63 -24.86 -11.70
N ALA A 54 -50.01 -23.79 -11.17
CA ALA A 54 -50.62 -22.51 -10.71
C ALA A 54 -51.42 -22.34 -9.38
N ALA A 55 -51.54 -21.05 -8.98
CA ALA A 55 -52.45 -20.41 -8.00
C ALA A 55 -52.23 -20.63 -6.47
N VAL A 56 -52.74 -19.78 -5.54
CA VAL A 56 -52.61 -18.29 -5.38
C VAL A 56 -53.13 -17.83 -3.99
N ALA A 57 -52.43 -16.88 -3.36
CA ALA A 57 -52.87 -15.91 -2.31
C ALA A 57 -53.33 -16.33 -0.87
N CYS A 58 -53.12 -15.34 0.03
CA CYS A 58 -53.95 -14.89 1.18
C CYS A 58 -53.82 -15.45 2.63
N ARG A 59 -53.35 -14.54 3.50
CA ARG A 59 -53.93 -14.10 4.80
C ARG A 59 -54.11 -15.10 5.97
N ALA A 60 -53.17 -15.01 6.91
CA ALA A 60 -53.33 -14.44 8.27
C ALA A 60 -54.38 -14.96 9.29
N ALA A 61 -53.90 -15.02 10.54
CA ALA A 61 -54.56 -14.71 11.82
C ALA A 61 -54.98 -15.84 12.80
N ALA A 62 -54.56 -15.62 14.06
CA ALA A 62 -55.26 -15.88 15.33
C ALA A 62 -55.43 -17.32 15.91
N LEU A 63 -54.61 -17.57 16.95
CA LEU A 63 -55.04 -17.95 18.32
C LEU A 63 -55.93 -19.18 18.56
N ALA A 64 -55.35 -20.19 19.24
CA ALA A 64 -56.07 -20.99 20.23
C ALA A 64 -55.18 -21.38 21.43
N HIS A 65 -55.82 -21.28 22.61
CA HIS A 65 -55.54 -21.91 23.92
C HIS A 65 -55.29 -23.44 23.83
N LEU A 66 -54.84 -24.19 24.86
CA LEU A 66 -54.24 -23.96 26.19
C LEU A 66 -53.70 -25.32 26.69
N SER A 67 -52.67 -25.35 27.54
CA SER A 67 -52.52 -26.35 28.61
C SER A 67 -51.37 -26.00 29.58
N LEU A 68 -51.47 -26.45 30.83
CA LEU A 68 -50.52 -26.11 31.89
C LEU A 68 -49.54 -27.26 32.19
N CYS A 69 -48.27 -26.90 32.41
CA CYS A 69 -47.38 -27.67 33.30
C CYS A 69 -46.58 -26.71 34.17
N ARG A 70 -46.77 -26.77 35.50
CA ARG A 70 -46.02 -25.96 36.48
C ARG A 70 -44.72 -26.66 36.87
N VAL A 71 -43.58 -26.06 36.56
CA VAL A 71 -42.28 -26.40 37.17
C VAL A 71 -41.65 -25.13 37.74
N ARG A 72 -41.10 -25.19 38.95
CA ARG A 72 -40.49 -24.04 39.64
C ARG A 72 -39.11 -23.72 39.04
N PRO A 73 -38.81 -22.49 38.58
CA PRO A 73 -37.44 -22.09 38.33
C PRO A 73 -36.70 -21.86 39.67
N ARG A 74 -35.48 -22.41 39.79
CA ARG A 74 -34.55 -21.99 40.85
C ARG A 74 -33.88 -20.68 40.43
N LEU A 75 -33.65 -19.78 41.40
CA LEU A 75 -32.90 -18.55 41.18
C LEU A 75 -31.42 -18.84 40.94
N CYS A 76 -31.00 -18.81 39.68
CA CYS A 76 -29.59 -18.73 39.29
C CYS A 76 -29.28 -17.30 38.83
N ARG A 77 -28.44 -16.59 39.58
CA ARG A 77 -27.87 -15.31 39.12
C ARG A 77 -26.85 -15.59 38.01
N PRO A 78 -26.80 -14.79 36.92
CA PRO A 78 -25.66 -14.85 36.02
C PRO A 78 -24.37 -14.43 36.75
N PRO A 79 -23.21 -15.01 36.43
CA PRO A 79 -21.94 -14.53 36.96
C PRO A 79 -21.67 -13.11 36.45
N ARG A 80 -21.07 -12.26 37.29
CA ARG A 80 -20.52 -10.98 36.84
C ARG A 80 -19.30 -11.25 35.95
N PRO A 81 -19.07 -10.48 34.86
CA PRO A 81 -17.81 -10.54 34.17
C PRO A 81 -16.69 -10.12 35.13
N ALA A 82 -15.59 -10.89 35.15
CA ALA A 82 -14.44 -10.58 35.98
C ALA A 82 -13.64 -9.43 35.35
N THR A 83 -13.82 -8.21 35.86
CA THR A 83 -13.03 -7.05 35.47
C THR A 83 -11.62 -7.17 36.03
N VAL A 84 -10.75 -7.90 35.33
CA VAL A 84 -9.30 -7.89 35.59
C VAL A 84 -8.78 -6.48 35.28
N PRO A 85 -8.07 -5.80 36.21
CA PRO A 85 -7.50 -4.50 35.91
C PRO A 85 -6.39 -4.62 34.85
N LEU A 86 -6.62 -4.07 33.66
CA LEU A 86 -5.66 -4.03 32.54
C LEU A 86 -4.33 -3.28 32.84
N ARG A 87 -4.13 -2.79 34.07
CA ARG A 87 -2.94 -2.04 34.50
C ARG A 87 -1.67 -2.88 34.69
N GLU A 88 -1.76 -4.21 34.79
CA GLU A 88 -0.62 -5.06 35.14
C GLU A 88 -0.01 -5.85 33.97
N MET A 89 -0.63 -5.82 32.78
CA MET A 89 -0.14 -6.57 31.60
C MET A 89 0.73 -5.76 30.62
N TRP A 90 0.81 -4.43 30.76
CA TRP A 90 1.35 -3.55 29.71
C TRP A 90 2.45 -2.60 30.22
N ARG A 91 3.59 -3.16 30.64
CA ARG A 91 4.82 -2.40 30.92
C ARG A 91 5.93 -2.57 29.87
N ASP A 92 5.86 -3.60 29.04
CA ASP A 92 7.05 -4.19 28.41
C ASP A 92 7.53 -3.52 27.10
N GLU A 93 6.86 -2.47 26.63
CA GLU A 93 7.42 -1.62 25.54
C GLU A 93 8.30 -0.47 26.05
N ARG A 94 8.18 -0.06 27.33
CA ARG A 94 8.83 1.18 27.83
C ARG A 94 9.43 1.09 29.24
N SER A 95 9.70 -0.11 29.77
CA SER A 95 10.52 -0.27 30.99
C SER A 95 11.79 -1.09 30.74
N VAL A 96 12.92 -0.39 30.53
CA VAL A 96 14.25 -1.01 30.54
C VAL A 96 14.60 -1.38 31.99
N ALA A 97 14.14 -2.54 32.43
CA ALA A 97 14.71 -3.18 33.61
C ALA A 97 16.17 -3.60 33.27
N PRO A 98 17.15 -3.34 34.15
CA PRO A 98 18.52 -3.79 33.92
C PRO A 98 18.58 -5.31 34.11
N LEU A 99 18.31 -6.05 33.03
CA LEU A 99 18.61 -7.47 32.92
C LEU A 99 20.08 -7.66 33.28
N ARG A 100 20.34 -8.41 34.36
CA ARG A 100 21.71 -8.73 34.79
C ARG A 100 22.43 -9.39 33.62
N LEU A 101 23.55 -8.80 33.18
CA LEU A 101 24.42 -9.44 32.19
C LEU A 101 24.86 -10.81 32.71
N ARG A 102 24.19 -11.87 32.28
CA ARG A 102 24.78 -13.20 32.30
C ARG A 102 25.90 -13.18 31.28
N ARG A 103 27.12 -13.44 31.76
CA ARG A 103 28.34 -13.50 30.96
C ARG A 103 28.36 -14.78 30.13
N ASP A 104 27.57 -14.80 29.08
CA ASP A 104 27.68 -15.78 28.00
C ASP A 104 27.81 -15.00 26.69
N LEU A 105 29.06 -14.71 26.28
CA LEU A 105 29.39 -14.10 25.00
C LEU A 105 29.26 -15.15 23.87
N MET A 106 28.07 -15.71 23.73
CA MET A 106 27.72 -16.55 22.60
C MET A 106 27.58 -15.62 21.38
N VAL A 107 28.54 -15.71 20.45
CA VAL A 107 28.65 -14.79 19.32
C VAL A 107 27.37 -14.86 18.48
N MET A 108 26.65 -13.74 18.39
CA MET A 108 25.33 -13.65 17.76
C MET A 108 25.43 -13.66 16.23
N GLN A 109 25.83 -14.79 15.67
CA GLN A 109 25.98 -14.96 14.23
C GLN A 109 24.61 -15.01 13.55
N VAL A 110 24.37 -14.06 12.65
CA VAL A 110 23.24 -14.10 11.72
C VAL A 110 23.29 -15.39 10.92
N LYS A 111 22.13 -16.03 10.72
CA LYS A 111 22.02 -17.33 10.06
C LYS A 111 22.52 -17.24 8.62
N LEU A 112 23.49 -18.10 8.28
CA LEU A 112 24.03 -18.28 6.94
C LEU A 112 23.64 -19.68 6.46
N VAL A 113 22.91 -19.78 5.35
CA VAL A 113 22.39 -21.04 4.82
C VAL A 113 22.67 -21.20 3.32
N LYS A 114 22.65 -22.44 2.83
CA LYS A 114 22.57 -22.74 1.39
C LYS A 114 21.13 -23.04 0.99
N TRP A 115 20.74 -22.64 -0.22
CA TRP A 115 19.39 -22.86 -0.74
C TRP A 115 19.40 -23.10 -2.25
N THR A 116 18.48 -23.94 -2.72
CA THR A 116 18.24 -24.20 -4.14
C THR A 116 16.74 -24.28 -4.41
N LEU A 117 16.32 -24.01 -5.65
CA LEU A 117 14.91 -24.04 -6.07
C LEU A 117 14.20 -25.39 -5.83
N THR A 118 14.95 -26.47 -5.66
CA THR A 118 14.44 -27.84 -5.52
C THR A 118 14.43 -28.36 -4.08
N ALA A 119 14.91 -27.58 -3.10
CA ALA A 119 15.01 -27.99 -1.70
C ALA A 119 14.42 -26.94 -0.74
N SER A 120 13.40 -27.33 0.02
CA SER A 120 12.92 -26.54 1.17
C SER A 120 14.05 -26.35 2.19
N ASN A 121 14.08 -25.16 2.80
CA ASN A 121 15.00 -24.84 3.87
C ASN A 121 14.22 -24.10 4.94
N ALA A 122 14.05 -24.72 6.11
CA ALA A 122 13.20 -24.20 7.18
C ALA A 122 13.56 -22.77 7.64
N ALA A 123 14.81 -22.30 7.46
CA ALA A 123 15.18 -20.92 7.75
C ALA A 123 14.66 -19.93 6.69
N VAL A 124 14.65 -20.32 5.41
CA VAL A 124 14.06 -19.57 4.31
C VAL A 124 12.54 -19.59 4.41
N ASP A 125 11.95 -20.77 4.61
CA ASP A 125 10.50 -20.95 4.72
C ASP A 125 9.91 -20.15 5.90
N ALA A 126 10.63 -20.08 7.03
CA ALA A 126 10.24 -19.26 8.18
C ALA A 126 10.44 -17.74 7.96
N LEU A 127 11.37 -17.33 7.09
CA LEU A 127 11.56 -15.92 6.72
C LEU A 127 10.48 -15.45 5.73
N LEU A 128 10.08 -16.32 4.80
CA LEU A 128 8.99 -16.09 3.86
C LEU A 128 7.62 -16.07 4.56
N HIS A 129 7.44 -16.87 5.61
CA HIS A 129 6.19 -16.95 6.39
C HIS A 129 5.95 -15.69 7.22
N ARG A 130 5.27 -14.71 6.63
CA ARG A 130 4.90 -13.44 7.26
C ARG A 130 3.37 -13.32 7.30
N PRO A 131 2.71 -13.55 8.44
CA PRO A 131 1.27 -13.38 8.55
C PRO A 131 0.91 -11.90 8.35
N ALA A 132 0.01 -11.61 7.41
CA ALA A 132 -0.34 -10.25 7.02
C ALA A 132 -0.97 -9.39 8.14
N PHE A 133 -1.46 -10.02 9.21
CA PHE A 133 -2.11 -9.35 10.34
C PHE A 133 -1.85 -10.11 11.64
N ASP A 134 -1.67 -9.36 12.72
CA ASP A 134 -1.74 -9.87 14.09
C ASP A 134 -3.20 -9.87 14.57
N ALA A 135 -3.62 -10.97 15.22
CA ALA A 135 -5.01 -11.16 15.64
C ALA A 135 -5.39 -10.36 16.91
N GLU A 136 -4.44 -10.12 17.81
CA GLU A 136 -4.64 -9.27 19.00
C GLU A 136 -4.65 -7.80 18.57
N ALA A 137 -3.80 -7.41 17.61
CA ALA A 137 -3.84 -6.10 17.00
C ALA A 137 -5.20 -5.82 16.30
N GLU A 138 -5.81 -6.80 15.63
CA GLU A 138 -7.17 -6.65 15.11
C GLU A 138 -8.22 -6.53 16.22
N ARG A 139 -8.13 -7.35 17.29
CA ARG A 139 -9.06 -7.26 18.43
C ARG A 139 -9.03 -5.87 19.08
N VAL A 140 -7.85 -5.37 19.41
CA VAL A 140 -7.65 -4.04 20.01
C VAL A 140 -8.04 -2.93 19.04
N ALA A 141 -7.71 -3.06 17.75
CA ALA A 141 -8.13 -2.07 16.74
C ALA A 141 -9.65 -1.97 16.64
N ARG A 142 -10.37 -3.10 16.68
CA ARG A 142 -11.84 -3.15 16.66
C ARG A 142 -12.45 -2.43 17.87
N GLU A 143 -11.97 -2.73 19.07
CA GLU A 143 -12.45 -2.12 20.32
C GLU A 143 -12.26 -0.59 20.35
N VAL A 144 -11.12 -0.09 19.87
CA VAL A 144 -10.88 1.37 19.77
C VAL A 144 -11.68 2.02 18.64
N LEU A 145 -11.85 1.34 17.50
CA LEU A 145 -12.68 1.83 16.39
C LEU A 145 -14.15 1.99 16.79
N ASP A 146 -14.73 0.98 17.45
CA ASP A 146 -16.12 1.02 17.91
C ASP A 146 -16.31 2.08 19.00
N ALA A 147 -15.33 2.26 19.90
CA ALA A 147 -15.36 3.32 20.90
C ALA A 147 -15.32 4.74 20.29
N VAL A 148 -14.42 5.02 19.35
CA VAL A 148 -14.36 6.32 18.66
C VAL A 148 -15.61 6.58 17.82
N ARG A 149 -16.20 5.53 17.22
CA ARG A 149 -17.46 5.63 16.48
C ARG A 149 -18.68 5.92 17.37
N ALA A 150 -18.63 5.56 18.65
CA ALA A 150 -19.71 5.79 19.61
C ALA A 150 -19.54 7.06 20.47
N GLU A 151 -18.30 7.46 20.77
CA GLU A 151 -17.97 8.53 21.74
C GLU A 151 -17.18 9.70 21.14
N GLY A 152 -16.83 9.66 19.85
CA GLY A 152 -16.17 10.76 19.15
C GLY A 152 -14.85 11.21 19.79
N ASP A 153 -14.69 12.52 19.95
CA ASP A 153 -13.52 13.16 20.56
C ASP A 153 -13.19 12.63 21.98
N ILE A 154 -14.18 12.12 22.73
CA ILE A 154 -13.98 11.62 24.10
C ILE A 154 -13.14 10.34 24.10
N ALA A 155 -13.45 9.39 23.21
CA ALA A 155 -12.64 8.19 23.05
C ALA A 155 -11.26 8.51 22.46
N VAL A 156 -11.16 9.47 21.54
CA VAL A 156 -9.87 9.93 21.00
C VAL A 156 -8.96 10.47 22.13
N ALA A 157 -9.47 11.36 22.98
CA ALA A 157 -8.71 11.89 24.13
C ALA A 157 -8.29 10.78 25.11
N ARG A 158 -9.19 9.84 25.40
CA ARG A 158 -8.90 8.66 26.24
C ARG A 158 -7.75 7.82 25.67
N CYS A 159 -7.76 7.55 24.36
CA CYS A 159 -6.73 6.77 23.70
C CYS A 159 -5.37 7.50 23.67
N ILE A 160 -5.33 8.82 23.43
CA ILE A 160 -4.09 9.61 23.52
C ILE A 160 -3.48 9.54 24.93
N GLN A 161 -4.31 9.70 25.97
CA GLN A 161 -3.83 9.62 27.35
C GLN A 161 -3.40 8.19 27.74
N GLN A 162 -3.98 7.15 27.13
CA GLN A 162 -3.68 5.74 27.41
C GLN A 162 -2.42 5.23 26.66
N PHE A 163 -2.26 5.54 25.38
CA PHE A 163 -1.22 4.94 24.52
C PHE A 163 -0.01 5.86 24.31
N ASP A 164 -0.25 7.15 24.06
CA ASP A 164 0.81 8.14 23.86
C ASP A 164 1.32 8.63 25.23
N GLY A 165 0.41 8.74 26.21
CA GLY A 165 0.66 9.33 27.53
C GLY A 165 0.74 10.85 27.50
N ALA A 166 0.19 11.46 26.45
CA ALA A 166 0.32 12.88 26.13
C ALA A 166 -0.80 13.73 26.73
N ALA A 167 -0.45 14.89 27.28
CA ALA A 167 -1.38 15.86 27.86
C ALA A 167 -2.10 16.70 26.78
N VAL A 168 -2.98 16.07 25.99
CA VAL A 168 -3.78 16.76 24.96
C VAL A 168 -5.23 16.94 25.43
N ALA A 169 -5.67 18.19 25.55
CA ALA A 169 -7.02 18.50 26.01
C ALA A 169 -8.10 18.14 24.95
N LEU A 170 -9.29 17.77 25.44
CA LEU A 170 -10.47 17.47 24.63
C LEU A 170 -10.79 18.63 23.66
N GLY A 171 -10.99 18.33 22.38
CA GLY A 171 -11.23 19.34 21.35
C GLY A 171 -10.03 20.23 20.99
N LYS A 172 -8.83 19.96 21.53
CA LYS A 172 -7.57 20.69 21.25
C LYS A 172 -6.54 19.82 20.52
N PHE A 173 -7.03 18.88 19.72
CA PHE A 173 -6.21 17.99 18.91
C PHE A 173 -5.53 18.71 17.73
N ARG A 174 -6.21 19.69 17.10
CA ARG A 174 -5.63 20.43 15.96
C ARG A 174 -4.48 21.32 16.42
N VAL A 175 -3.37 21.30 15.67
CA VAL A 175 -2.21 22.17 15.88
C VAL A 175 -2.57 23.61 15.48
N SER A 176 -2.14 24.56 16.32
CA SER A 176 -2.29 26.00 16.06
C SER A 176 -1.21 26.54 15.12
N SER A 177 -1.50 27.67 14.47
CA SER A 177 -0.51 28.39 13.64
C SER A 177 0.71 28.87 14.45
N ASP A 178 0.57 29.07 15.76
CA ASP A 178 1.67 29.51 16.62
C ASP A 178 2.56 28.35 17.07
N GLU A 179 2.02 27.13 17.22
CA GLU A 179 2.83 25.91 17.33
C GLU A 179 3.65 25.65 16.05
N VAL A 180 3.10 25.93 14.86
CA VAL A 180 3.85 25.83 13.59
C VAL A 180 4.98 26.87 13.54
N LYS A 181 4.71 28.15 13.86
CA LYS A 181 5.75 29.19 13.94
C LYS A 181 6.88 28.81 14.92
N ALA A 182 6.53 28.32 16.10
CA ALA A 182 7.52 27.90 17.10
C ALA A 182 8.42 26.75 16.61
N ALA A 183 7.93 25.87 15.73
CA ALA A 183 8.78 24.88 15.06
C ALA A 183 9.77 25.53 14.07
N TYR A 184 9.33 26.56 13.33
CA TYR A 184 10.18 27.39 12.47
C TYR A 184 11.21 28.24 13.24
N ASP A 185 11.14 28.34 14.58
CA ASP A 185 12.17 28.96 15.41
C ASP A 185 13.19 27.94 15.95
N VAL A 186 12.83 26.66 16.03
CA VAL A 186 13.64 25.59 16.66
C VAL A 186 14.41 24.73 15.64
N VAL A 187 13.85 24.46 14.47
CA VAL A 187 14.50 23.63 13.43
C VAL A 187 15.71 24.38 12.86
N ASP A 188 16.89 23.78 12.81
CA ASP A 188 18.10 24.42 12.29
C ASP A 188 18.05 24.70 10.77
N LEU A 189 19.05 25.40 10.23
CA LEU A 189 19.09 25.76 8.82
C LEU A 189 19.47 24.58 7.90
N GLU A 190 20.27 23.64 8.38
CA GLU A 190 20.77 22.49 7.62
C GLU A 190 19.60 21.54 7.29
N PHE A 191 18.78 21.20 8.29
CA PHE A 191 17.57 20.41 8.10
C PHE A 191 16.57 21.11 7.18
N ARG A 192 16.36 22.43 7.31
CA ARG A 192 15.48 23.20 6.39
C ARG A 192 15.96 23.08 4.94
N GLN A 193 17.28 23.14 4.71
CA GLN A 193 17.86 22.98 3.37
C GLN A 193 17.68 21.55 2.85
N ALA A 194 17.97 20.53 3.66
CA ALA A 194 17.80 19.12 3.30
C ALA A 194 16.34 18.76 2.99
N ALA A 195 15.40 19.14 3.87
CA ALA A 195 13.97 18.93 3.67
C ALA A 195 13.43 19.70 2.44
N SER A 196 13.93 20.91 2.19
CA SER A 196 13.59 21.67 0.98
C SER A 196 14.09 20.99 -0.30
N GLU A 197 15.26 20.34 -0.28
CA GLU A 197 15.78 19.58 -1.41
C GLU A 197 15.02 18.28 -1.66
N ALA A 198 14.74 17.50 -0.61
CA ALA A 198 13.87 16.33 -0.68
C ALA A 198 12.50 16.68 -1.26
N TYR A 199 11.86 17.73 -0.74
CA TYR A 199 10.57 18.25 -1.22
C TYR A 199 10.59 18.59 -2.73
N LYS A 200 11.62 19.27 -3.23
CA LYS A 200 11.77 19.57 -4.67
C LYS A 200 11.86 18.30 -5.53
N ARG A 201 12.63 17.30 -5.07
CA ARG A 201 12.84 16.03 -5.81
C ARG A 201 11.58 15.17 -5.82
N ILE A 202 10.88 15.08 -4.68
CA ILE A 202 9.56 14.44 -4.59
C ILE A 202 8.59 15.13 -5.55
N ILE A 203 8.52 16.47 -5.57
CA ILE A 203 7.69 17.21 -6.56
C ILE A 203 8.08 16.87 -8.00
N HIS A 204 9.39 16.84 -8.32
CA HIS A 204 9.87 16.57 -9.67
C HIS A 204 9.47 15.17 -10.15
N PHE A 205 9.73 14.15 -9.35
CA PHE A 205 9.36 12.76 -9.64
C PHE A 205 7.83 12.59 -9.73
N SER A 206 7.09 13.15 -8.76
CA SER A 206 5.62 13.10 -8.73
C SER A 206 4.98 13.72 -9.98
N LYS A 207 5.51 14.86 -10.46
CA LYS A 207 5.01 15.51 -11.69
C LYS A 207 5.32 14.71 -12.96
N ALA A 208 6.39 13.92 -12.97
CA ALA A 208 6.70 13.02 -14.08
C ALA A 208 5.78 11.78 -14.10
N GLY A 209 5.37 11.27 -12.92
CA GLY A 209 4.48 10.11 -12.80
C GLY A 209 2.98 10.40 -12.99
N LEU A 210 2.56 11.66 -13.03
CA LEU A 210 1.15 12.05 -13.07
C LEU A 210 0.46 11.70 -14.40
N ARG A 211 -0.44 10.69 -14.40
CA ARG A 211 -1.26 10.34 -15.58
C ARG A 211 -2.12 11.51 -16.06
N LYS A 212 -2.28 11.66 -17.37
CA LYS A 212 -3.15 12.69 -17.98
C LYS A 212 -4.49 12.07 -18.39
N ASP A 213 -5.55 12.89 -18.36
CA ASP A 213 -6.81 12.56 -19.01
C ASP A 213 -6.56 12.23 -20.50
N TRP A 214 -7.22 11.19 -21.01
CA TRP A 214 -7.05 10.72 -22.39
C TRP A 214 -8.38 10.35 -23.02
N THR A 215 -8.48 10.51 -24.34
CA THR A 215 -9.66 10.15 -25.13
C THR A 215 -9.29 9.53 -26.47
N MET A 216 -10.23 8.77 -27.04
CA MET A 216 -10.20 8.18 -28.37
C MET A 216 -11.58 8.34 -29.03
N ALA A 217 -11.62 8.35 -30.36
CA ALA A 217 -12.88 8.29 -31.08
C ALA A 217 -13.50 6.88 -31.02
N SER A 218 -14.82 6.78 -30.94
CA SER A 218 -15.55 5.54 -31.20
C SER A 218 -15.72 5.32 -32.72
N PRO A 219 -16.12 4.11 -33.18
CA PRO A 219 -16.17 3.78 -34.61
C PRO A 219 -17.03 4.69 -35.49
N LYS A 220 -18.04 5.39 -34.94
CA LYS A 220 -18.88 6.37 -35.68
C LYS A 220 -18.70 7.82 -35.21
N GLY A 221 -17.62 8.13 -34.47
CA GLY A 221 -17.26 9.51 -34.11
C GLY A 221 -17.77 10.02 -32.76
N GLY A 222 -18.20 9.11 -31.87
CA GLY A 222 -18.33 9.39 -30.44
C GLY A 222 -16.97 9.45 -29.74
N VAL A 223 -16.97 9.52 -28.41
CA VAL A 223 -15.77 9.67 -27.58
C VAL A 223 -15.75 8.64 -26.46
N LEU A 224 -14.66 7.89 -26.34
CA LEU A 224 -14.33 7.02 -25.21
C LEU A 224 -13.06 7.54 -24.53
N GLY A 225 -12.83 7.26 -23.24
CA GLY A 225 -11.60 7.67 -22.57
C GLY A 225 -11.61 7.51 -21.06
N GLU A 226 -10.64 8.13 -20.38
CA GLU A 226 -10.56 8.19 -18.92
C GLU A 226 -10.14 9.57 -18.42
N GLN A 227 -10.71 9.96 -17.28
CA GLN A 227 -10.43 11.19 -16.54
C GLN A 227 -9.91 10.87 -15.12
N PHE A 228 -8.91 11.60 -14.64
CA PHE A 228 -8.24 11.38 -13.36
C PHE A 228 -8.42 12.56 -12.40
N THR A 229 -9.60 12.62 -11.75
CA THR A 229 -9.98 13.73 -10.85
C THR A 229 -9.28 13.63 -9.48
N PRO A 230 -8.76 14.73 -8.89
CA PRO A 230 -8.31 14.74 -7.48
C PRO A 230 -9.39 14.27 -6.51
N LEU A 231 -8.97 13.62 -5.42
CA LEU A 231 -9.77 13.53 -4.19
C LEU A 231 -9.87 14.92 -3.54
N ALA A 232 -11.00 15.24 -2.91
CA ALA A 232 -11.20 16.55 -2.27
C ALA A 232 -10.52 16.63 -0.89
N ARG A 233 -10.58 15.54 -0.11
CA ARG A 233 -10.01 15.45 1.25
C ARG A 233 -9.33 14.10 1.50
N VAL A 234 -8.04 14.11 1.87
CA VAL A 234 -7.25 12.90 2.17
C VAL A 234 -6.55 13.04 3.51
N GLY A 235 -6.48 11.95 4.27
CA GLY A 235 -5.76 11.87 5.55
C GLY A 235 -4.44 11.12 5.41
N CYS A 236 -3.36 11.70 5.94
CA CYS A 236 -2.03 11.11 5.99
C CYS A 236 -1.72 10.77 7.45
N TYR A 237 -1.57 9.47 7.75
CA TYR A 237 -1.07 9.03 9.05
C TYR A 237 0.47 9.04 9.03
N ILE A 238 1.08 9.76 9.96
CA ILE A 238 2.54 9.82 10.10
C ILE A 238 2.95 9.22 11.44
N PRO A 239 3.81 8.19 11.47
CA PRO A 239 4.41 7.70 12.71
C PRO A 239 5.31 8.76 13.36
N GLY A 240 5.14 8.96 14.67
CA GLY A 240 5.95 9.91 15.46
C GLY A 240 6.32 9.42 16.87
N GLY A 241 5.99 8.16 17.23
CA GLY A 241 6.09 7.66 18.60
C GLY A 241 7.49 7.17 19.01
N ALA A 242 8.18 6.45 18.12
CA ALA A 242 9.54 5.96 18.35
C ALA A 242 10.62 6.88 17.74
N ALA A 243 10.33 7.46 16.57
CA ALA A 243 11.14 8.44 15.88
C ALA A 243 10.22 9.41 15.09
N PRO A 244 10.63 10.67 14.86
CA PRO A 244 9.86 11.65 14.10
C PRO A 244 10.06 11.44 12.58
N LEU A 245 9.12 10.75 11.91
CA LEU A 245 9.25 10.42 10.48
C LEU A 245 8.93 11.62 9.56
N ALA A 246 9.80 12.62 9.57
CA ALA A 246 9.71 13.81 8.72
C ALA A 246 9.79 13.48 7.21
N SER A 247 10.53 12.43 6.82
CA SER A 247 10.52 11.90 5.45
C SER A 247 9.13 11.43 5.03
N THR A 248 8.44 10.64 5.86
CA THR A 248 7.06 10.18 5.60
C THR A 248 6.06 11.33 5.50
N ALA A 249 6.25 12.41 6.27
CA ALA A 249 5.47 13.63 6.11
C ALA A 249 5.69 14.28 4.72
N LEU A 250 6.95 14.46 4.29
CA LEU A 250 7.25 14.96 2.95
C LEU A 250 6.66 14.03 1.87
N MET A 251 6.89 12.73 1.96
CA MET A 251 6.45 11.75 0.96
C MET A 251 4.93 11.72 0.81
N THR A 252 4.17 11.53 1.90
CA THR A 252 2.71 11.38 1.83
C THR A 252 1.98 12.67 1.45
N VAL A 253 2.30 13.77 2.12
CA VAL A 253 1.58 15.04 1.95
C VAL A 253 1.94 15.69 0.61
N THR A 254 3.20 15.66 0.19
CA THR A 254 3.61 16.25 -1.11
C THR A 254 2.95 15.54 -2.29
N LEU A 255 2.83 14.20 -2.25
CA LEU A 255 2.10 13.44 -3.29
C LEU A 255 0.64 13.89 -3.39
N ALA A 256 -0.04 14.04 -2.25
CA ALA A 256 -1.41 14.56 -2.21
C ALA A 256 -1.52 15.98 -2.83
N ARG A 257 -0.57 16.86 -2.52
CA ARG A 257 -0.54 18.23 -3.05
C ARG A 257 -0.19 18.32 -4.54
N VAL A 258 0.71 17.48 -5.05
CA VAL A 258 1.01 17.38 -6.49
C VAL A 258 -0.16 16.75 -7.28
N ALA A 259 -0.99 15.95 -6.62
CA ALA A 259 -2.21 15.38 -7.17
C ALA A 259 -3.43 16.34 -7.14
N ASP A 260 -3.26 17.61 -6.77
CA ASP A 260 -4.31 18.63 -6.59
C ASP A 260 -5.36 18.32 -5.49
N VAL A 261 -5.03 17.52 -4.47
CA VAL A 261 -5.91 17.31 -3.31
C VAL A 261 -6.02 18.59 -2.50
N ARG A 262 -7.25 19.13 -2.42
CA ARG A 262 -7.52 20.45 -1.81
C ARG A 262 -7.29 20.48 -0.30
N GLU A 263 -7.83 19.51 0.42
CA GLU A 263 -7.68 19.36 1.86
C GLU A 263 -6.80 18.14 2.16
N VAL A 264 -5.58 18.38 2.64
CA VAL A 264 -4.70 17.31 3.15
C VAL A 264 -4.65 17.42 4.67
N VAL A 265 -5.10 16.36 5.33
CA VAL A 265 -5.09 16.21 6.79
C VAL A 265 -3.88 15.38 7.17
N ALA A 266 -3.19 15.73 8.24
CA ALA A 266 -2.12 14.93 8.82
C ALA A 266 -2.43 14.57 10.27
N CYS A 267 -2.26 13.31 10.64
CA CYS A 267 -2.38 12.82 12.01
C CYS A 267 -1.06 12.20 12.45
N THR A 268 -0.52 12.66 13.58
CA THR A 268 0.68 12.12 14.23
C THR A 268 0.47 12.13 15.75
N PRO A 269 0.99 11.12 16.50
CA PRO A 269 1.04 11.21 17.95
C PRO A 269 1.82 12.45 18.41
N ALA A 270 1.49 12.92 19.60
CA ALA A 270 2.24 13.95 20.32
C ALA A 270 3.15 13.30 21.37
N GLY A 271 4.23 13.99 21.75
CA GLY A 271 5.04 13.66 22.91
C GLY A 271 4.25 13.83 24.22
N LYS A 272 4.83 13.35 25.32
CA LYS A 272 4.22 13.41 26.67
C LYS A 272 3.83 14.84 27.10
N ASP A 273 4.55 15.84 26.59
CA ASP A 273 4.31 17.28 26.80
C ASP A 273 3.15 17.86 25.97
N GLY A 274 2.48 17.04 25.15
CA GLY A 274 1.35 17.46 24.31
C GLY A 274 1.76 18.16 23.01
N LYS A 275 3.04 18.09 22.60
CA LYS A 275 3.56 18.71 21.37
C LYS A 275 3.98 17.69 20.32
N ILE A 276 4.02 18.10 19.05
CA ILE A 276 4.66 17.34 17.97
C ILE A 276 6.14 17.75 17.90
N ASN A 277 7.01 16.83 17.50
CA ASN A 277 8.42 17.14 17.23
C ASN A 277 8.54 18.27 16.18
N PRO A 278 9.36 19.31 16.40
CA PRO A 278 9.39 20.50 15.53
C PRO A 278 9.87 20.21 14.11
N TYR A 279 10.77 19.24 13.91
CA TYR A 279 11.27 18.82 12.59
C TYR A 279 10.16 18.16 11.76
N LEU A 280 9.36 17.31 12.39
CA LEU A 280 8.17 16.71 11.79
C LEU A 280 7.08 17.76 11.51
N LEU A 281 6.84 18.70 12.42
CA LEU A 281 5.84 19.75 12.23
C LEU A 281 6.23 20.72 11.10
N TYR A 282 7.51 21.08 11.00
CA TYR A 282 8.07 21.85 9.88
C TYR A 282 7.91 21.09 8.55
N ALA A 283 8.23 19.79 8.51
CA ALA A 283 8.09 18.98 7.30
C ALA A 283 6.63 18.86 6.82
N LEU A 284 5.67 18.78 7.74
CA LEU A 284 4.24 18.75 7.44
C LEU A 284 3.72 20.07 6.84
N ASP A 285 4.15 21.21 7.39
CA ASP A 285 3.80 22.53 6.86
C ASP A 285 4.45 22.76 5.48
N LEU A 286 5.75 22.48 5.36
CA LEU A 286 6.51 22.55 4.09
C LEU A 286 5.89 21.70 2.98
N ALA A 287 5.43 20.49 3.30
CA ALA A 287 4.76 19.61 2.35
C ALA A 287 3.36 20.09 1.94
N GLY A 288 2.76 21.03 2.70
CA GLY A 288 1.47 21.65 2.41
C GLY A 288 0.27 20.98 3.10
N ALA A 289 0.43 20.45 4.32
CA ALA A 289 -0.69 19.95 5.11
C ALA A 289 -1.64 21.10 5.51
N THR A 290 -2.94 20.91 5.31
CA THR A 290 -3.97 21.94 5.54
C THR A 290 -4.57 21.88 6.95
N GLU A 291 -4.54 20.70 7.57
CA GLU A 291 -4.99 20.44 8.94
C GLU A 291 -4.04 19.43 9.57
N ILE A 292 -3.41 19.75 10.70
CA ILE A 292 -2.51 18.85 11.42
C ILE A 292 -3.11 18.55 12.79
N TYR A 293 -3.13 17.28 13.18
CA TYR A 293 -3.76 16.77 14.39
C TYR A 293 -2.80 15.94 15.24
N LYS A 294 -2.81 16.22 16.55
CA LYS A 294 -2.06 15.58 17.63
C LYS A 294 -2.73 14.26 18.06
N ILE A 295 -2.91 13.35 17.11
CA ILE A 295 -3.61 12.07 17.26
C ILE A 295 -2.77 10.99 16.58
N GLY A 296 -2.34 9.97 17.32
CA GLY A 296 -1.65 8.79 16.80
C GLY A 296 -2.53 7.53 16.74
N GLY A 297 -1.90 6.39 16.45
CA GLY A 297 -2.47 5.05 16.65
C GLY A 297 -3.78 4.76 15.91
N ILE A 298 -4.54 3.81 16.46
CA ILE A 298 -5.86 3.40 15.94
C ILE A 298 -6.82 4.60 15.96
N GLN A 299 -6.76 5.42 17.01
CA GLN A 299 -7.66 6.57 17.21
C GLN A 299 -7.52 7.62 16.11
N ALA A 300 -6.34 7.78 15.49
CA ALA A 300 -6.16 8.61 14.30
C ALA A 300 -6.89 8.06 13.07
N ILE A 301 -6.77 6.74 12.81
CA ILE A 301 -7.44 6.07 11.70
C ILE A 301 -8.96 6.14 11.87
N ALA A 302 -9.44 5.89 13.10
CA ALA A 302 -10.86 5.99 13.46
C ALA A 302 -11.42 7.41 13.22
N ALA A 303 -10.73 8.44 13.73
CA ALA A 303 -11.16 9.83 13.59
C ALA A 303 -11.14 10.31 12.12
N MET A 304 -10.16 9.86 11.32
CA MET A 304 -10.13 10.17 9.89
C MET A 304 -11.20 9.41 9.09
N ALA A 305 -11.49 8.15 9.41
CA ALA A 305 -12.44 7.33 8.65
C ALA A 305 -13.91 7.66 8.96
N PHE A 306 -14.26 7.78 10.24
CA PHE A 306 -15.64 8.05 10.66
C PHE A 306 -15.95 9.54 10.79
N GLY A 307 -14.95 10.32 11.21
CA GLY A 307 -15.12 11.70 11.66
C GLY A 307 -15.46 11.78 13.15
N THR A 308 -15.14 12.92 13.75
CA THR A 308 -15.50 13.31 15.12
C THR A 308 -15.94 14.78 15.14
N GLU A 309 -16.21 15.33 16.31
CA GLU A 309 -16.52 16.75 16.52
C GLU A 309 -15.36 17.66 16.08
N SER A 310 -14.11 17.25 16.34
CA SER A 310 -12.91 18.00 15.93
C SER A 310 -12.34 17.61 14.56
N VAL A 311 -12.62 16.40 14.05
CA VAL A 311 -11.98 15.84 12.84
C VAL A 311 -13.04 15.55 11.78
N ARG A 312 -13.06 16.33 10.68
CA ARG A 312 -13.92 15.99 9.52
C ARG A 312 -13.37 14.75 8.83
N LYS A 313 -14.23 13.73 8.60
CA LYS A 313 -13.88 12.49 7.88
C LYS A 313 -13.25 12.75 6.51
N VAL A 314 -12.34 11.88 6.09
CA VAL A 314 -11.61 11.98 4.81
C VAL A 314 -12.17 10.99 3.76
N GLN A 315 -11.73 11.10 2.51
CA GLN A 315 -12.11 10.14 1.46
C GLN A 315 -11.15 8.95 1.35
N LYS A 316 -9.85 9.19 1.58
CA LYS A 316 -8.78 8.17 1.60
C LYS A 316 -7.88 8.39 2.81
N ILE A 317 -7.39 7.32 3.43
CA ILE A 317 -6.30 7.36 4.41
C ILE A 317 -5.04 6.75 3.77
N VAL A 318 -3.90 7.44 3.94
CA VAL A 318 -2.58 7.02 3.46
C VAL A 318 -1.54 7.02 4.57
N GLY A 319 -0.41 6.32 4.35
CA GLY A 319 0.76 6.33 5.23
C GLY A 319 1.01 5.00 5.97
N PRO A 320 2.28 4.70 6.32
CA PRO A 320 2.69 3.46 6.98
C PRO A 320 2.40 3.47 8.49
N GLY A 321 2.44 2.30 9.14
CA GLY A 321 2.26 2.21 10.59
C GLY A 321 2.57 0.83 11.16
N GLY A 322 2.68 0.74 12.48
CA GLY A 322 2.81 -0.53 13.20
C GLY A 322 1.50 -1.34 13.21
N PRO A 323 1.54 -2.62 13.64
CA PRO A 323 0.48 -3.60 13.41
C PRO A 323 -0.93 -3.16 13.83
N TYR A 324 -1.07 -2.39 14.92
CA TYR A 324 -2.34 -1.82 15.36
C TYR A 324 -2.95 -0.80 14.38
N VAL A 325 -2.13 0.04 13.75
CA VAL A 325 -2.55 1.00 12.71
C VAL A 325 -2.90 0.24 11.43
N THR A 326 -2.09 -0.74 11.07
CA THR A 326 -2.24 -1.62 9.91
C THR A 326 -3.55 -2.43 9.98
N ALA A 327 -3.87 -2.98 11.16
CA ALA A 327 -5.14 -3.63 11.45
C ALA A 327 -6.31 -2.63 11.44
N ALA A 328 -6.15 -1.44 12.02
CA ALA A 328 -7.18 -0.41 12.00
C ALA A 328 -7.55 0.03 10.57
N LYS A 329 -6.54 0.22 9.69
CA LYS A 329 -6.75 0.51 8.27
C LYS A 329 -7.60 -0.57 7.61
N ARG A 330 -7.24 -1.86 7.77
CA ARG A 330 -8.05 -3.01 7.30
C ARG A 330 -9.50 -2.95 7.79
N LEU A 331 -9.73 -2.61 9.05
CA LEU A 331 -11.07 -2.60 9.65
C LEU A 331 -11.95 -1.41 9.22
N VAL A 332 -11.38 -0.32 8.69
CA VAL A 332 -12.16 0.81 8.11
C VAL A 332 -12.38 0.70 6.61
N TYR A 333 -11.93 -0.39 5.97
CA TYR A 333 -12.21 -0.66 4.56
C TYR A 333 -13.72 -0.63 4.27
N GLY A 334 -14.12 0.04 3.18
CA GLY A 334 -15.52 0.27 2.82
C GLY A 334 -16.19 1.45 3.52
N HIS A 335 -15.60 1.99 4.60
CA HIS A 335 -15.96 3.31 5.14
C HIS A 335 -15.09 4.43 4.54
N VAL A 336 -13.83 4.12 4.21
CA VAL A 336 -12.86 5.03 3.59
C VAL A 336 -11.99 4.25 2.58
N ASP A 337 -11.45 4.95 1.58
CA ASP A 337 -10.43 4.41 0.69
C ASP A 337 -9.07 4.32 1.43
N LEU A 338 -8.18 3.44 0.98
CA LEU A 338 -6.88 3.14 1.60
C LEU A 338 -5.81 3.08 0.52
N ASP A 339 -4.57 3.48 0.83
CA ASP A 339 -3.43 3.25 -0.06
C ASP A 339 -3.00 1.77 -0.07
N LEU A 340 -2.45 1.31 1.06
CA LEU A 340 -1.90 -0.02 1.25
C LEU A 340 -1.74 -0.33 2.74
N VAL A 341 -1.56 -1.61 3.04
CA VAL A 341 -1.47 -2.15 4.39
C VAL A 341 0.00 -2.48 4.68
N ALA A 342 0.81 -1.44 4.85
CA ALA A 342 2.21 -1.58 5.26
C ALA A 342 2.29 -2.11 6.71
N GLY A 343 3.18 -3.08 6.94
CA GLY A 343 3.51 -3.61 8.25
C GLY A 343 4.92 -3.16 8.68
N PRO A 344 5.69 -4.03 9.37
CA PRO A 344 7.12 -3.86 9.56
C PRO A 344 7.85 -3.79 8.21
N SER A 345 8.97 -3.08 8.18
CA SER A 345 9.72 -2.78 6.96
C SER A 345 10.69 -3.89 6.53
N GLU A 346 11.01 -3.98 5.24
CA GLU A 346 11.71 -5.13 4.63
C GLU A 346 12.74 -4.76 3.56
N ILE A 347 13.91 -5.38 3.60
CA ILE A 347 14.94 -5.30 2.55
C ILE A 347 15.38 -6.69 2.07
N ALA A 348 15.58 -6.83 0.77
CA ALA A 348 16.32 -7.93 0.17
C ALA A 348 17.42 -7.40 -0.76
N ILE A 349 18.60 -8.00 -0.69
CA ILE A 349 19.78 -7.63 -1.47
C ILE A 349 20.22 -8.83 -2.30
N LEU A 350 20.17 -8.73 -3.63
CA LEU A 350 20.81 -9.69 -4.53
C LEU A 350 22.22 -9.18 -4.87
N ALA A 351 23.25 -9.94 -4.49
CA ALA A 351 24.65 -9.50 -4.62
C ALA A 351 25.57 -10.56 -5.25
N ASP A 352 26.60 -10.13 -5.98
CA ASP A 352 27.64 -11.00 -6.56
C ASP A 352 29.03 -10.71 -6.02
N ASP A 353 30.05 -11.37 -6.56
CA ASP A 353 31.44 -11.26 -6.11
C ASP A 353 32.08 -9.86 -6.27
N THR A 354 31.37 -8.88 -6.84
CA THR A 354 31.80 -7.47 -6.91
C THR A 354 31.21 -6.57 -5.83
N ALA A 355 30.23 -7.05 -5.06
CA ALA A 355 29.61 -6.24 -4.01
C ALA A 355 30.60 -5.98 -2.85
N SER A 356 30.61 -4.76 -2.32
CA SER A 356 31.37 -4.42 -1.12
C SER A 356 30.72 -5.08 0.10
N PRO A 357 31.41 -5.95 0.86
CA PRO A 357 30.82 -6.59 2.04
C PRO A 357 30.39 -5.58 3.10
N ALA A 358 31.13 -4.47 3.23
CA ALA A 358 30.84 -3.41 4.18
C ALA A 358 29.60 -2.57 3.80
N ALA A 359 29.34 -2.40 2.49
CA ALA A 359 28.12 -1.74 2.02
C ALA A 359 26.90 -2.64 2.26
N VAL A 360 26.95 -3.87 1.76
CA VAL A 360 25.87 -4.87 1.97
C VAL A 360 25.54 -5.04 3.46
N ALA A 361 26.54 -5.01 4.34
CA ALA A 361 26.30 -5.01 5.79
C ALA A 361 25.57 -3.74 6.27
N ALA A 362 25.98 -2.55 5.85
CA ALA A 362 25.32 -1.29 6.20
C ALA A 362 23.87 -1.22 5.67
N ASP A 363 23.63 -1.67 4.45
CA ASP A 363 22.31 -1.65 3.80
C ASP A 363 21.35 -2.71 4.42
N LEU A 364 21.87 -3.83 4.93
CA LEU A 364 21.09 -4.75 5.79
C LEU A 364 20.80 -4.14 7.18
N LEU A 365 21.61 -3.19 7.65
CA LEU A 365 21.52 -2.60 8.98
C LEU A 365 20.63 -1.36 9.04
N SER A 366 20.48 -0.59 7.96
CA SER A 366 19.51 0.51 7.89
C SER A 366 18.10 0.02 8.21
N GLN A 367 17.68 -1.04 7.51
CA GLN A 367 16.36 -1.62 7.73
C GLN A 367 16.23 -2.27 9.12
N ALA A 368 17.31 -2.86 9.65
CA ALA A 368 17.32 -3.42 10.99
C ALA A 368 17.26 -2.37 12.12
N GLU A 369 17.67 -1.12 11.87
CA GLU A 369 17.67 -0.08 12.90
C GLU A 369 16.27 0.46 13.21
N HIS A 370 15.28 0.27 12.33
CA HIS A 370 13.86 0.57 12.59
C HIS A 370 13.40 -0.07 13.91
N GLY A 371 13.82 -1.32 14.15
CA GLY A 371 14.04 -1.85 15.49
C GLY A 371 12.80 -2.24 16.30
N THR A 372 11.67 -2.51 15.65
CA THR A 372 10.51 -3.15 16.32
C THR A 372 10.81 -4.60 16.69
N GLY A 373 11.68 -5.28 15.93
CA GLY A 373 11.99 -6.71 16.05
C GLY A 373 11.21 -7.58 15.06
N HIS A 374 10.39 -6.98 14.18
CA HIS A 374 9.58 -7.68 13.19
C HIS A 374 10.07 -7.45 11.75
N GLU A 375 10.97 -6.50 11.54
CA GLU A 375 11.62 -6.20 10.27
C GLU A 375 12.30 -7.43 9.65
N LYS A 376 12.49 -7.42 8.32
CA LYS A 376 13.14 -8.52 7.59
C LYS A 376 14.25 -8.03 6.67
N ALA A 377 15.41 -8.68 6.74
CA ALA A 377 16.60 -8.31 5.98
C ALA A 377 17.24 -9.56 5.37
N LEU A 378 17.23 -9.67 4.05
CA LEU A 378 17.66 -10.86 3.31
C LEU A 378 18.84 -10.55 2.39
N LEU A 379 19.99 -11.18 2.60
CA LEU A 379 21.04 -11.25 1.57
C LEU A 379 20.88 -12.54 0.76
N VAL A 380 20.92 -12.42 -0.57
CA VAL A 380 21.00 -13.54 -1.49
C VAL A 380 22.22 -13.36 -2.39
N THR A 381 23.12 -14.36 -2.44
CA THR A 381 24.33 -14.27 -3.25
C THR A 381 24.80 -15.63 -3.76
N SER A 382 25.49 -15.67 -4.90
CA SER A 382 26.22 -16.86 -5.35
C SER A 382 27.65 -16.96 -4.79
N SER A 383 28.07 -16.05 -3.91
CA SER A 383 29.42 -16.02 -3.33
C SER A 383 29.39 -16.33 -1.83
N GLU A 384 29.78 -17.56 -1.46
CA GLU A 384 29.97 -17.95 -0.06
C GLU A 384 31.03 -17.11 0.66
N ASN A 385 32.01 -16.59 -0.09
CA ASN A 385 33.04 -15.68 0.42
C ASN A 385 32.46 -14.29 0.75
N LEU A 386 31.59 -13.74 -0.11
CA LEU A 386 30.88 -12.49 0.19
C LEU A 386 30.02 -12.67 1.43
N ALA A 387 29.21 -13.73 1.49
CA ALA A 387 28.28 -13.94 2.61
C ALA A 387 29.02 -14.02 3.96
N LYS A 388 30.18 -14.68 4.03
CA LYS A 388 31.02 -14.72 5.23
C LYS A 388 31.65 -13.36 5.56
N ALA A 389 32.06 -12.59 4.55
CA ALA A 389 32.60 -11.26 4.75
C ALA A 389 31.52 -10.28 5.29
N VAL A 390 30.30 -10.32 4.73
CA VAL A 390 29.15 -9.56 5.23
C VAL A 390 28.82 -9.97 6.66
N GLN A 391 28.81 -11.26 6.98
CA GLN A 391 28.58 -11.75 8.35
C GLN A 391 29.60 -11.19 9.35
N ALA A 392 30.86 -10.97 8.94
CA ALA A 392 31.89 -10.36 9.78
C ALA A 392 31.74 -8.82 9.88
N GLU A 393 31.38 -8.15 8.79
CA GLU A 393 31.11 -6.70 8.75
C GLU A 393 29.92 -6.31 9.64
N LEU A 394 28.82 -7.07 9.57
CA LEU A 394 27.64 -6.89 10.43
C LEU A 394 28.04 -6.84 11.92
N MET A 395 28.88 -7.78 12.37
CA MET A 395 29.34 -7.83 13.77
C MET A 395 30.23 -6.65 14.18
N GLN A 396 30.95 -6.03 13.24
CA GLN A 396 31.76 -4.84 13.49
C GLN A 396 30.90 -3.58 13.54
N GLN A 397 30.03 -3.40 12.55
CA GLN A 397 29.22 -2.19 12.39
C GLN A 397 28.14 -2.07 13.49
N VAL A 398 27.49 -3.18 13.87
CA VAL A 398 26.49 -3.21 14.96
C VAL A 398 27.06 -2.72 16.29
N ALA A 399 28.36 -2.90 16.53
CA ALA A 399 29.02 -2.44 17.75
C ALA A 399 29.11 -0.90 17.85
N THR A 400 28.96 -0.16 16.75
CA THR A 400 29.02 1.32 16.72
C THR A 400 27.63 1.99 16.68
N LEU A 401 26.55 1.24 16.41
CA LEU A 401 25.20 1.79 16.26
C LEU A 401 24.57 2.19 17.61
N SER A 402 24.00 3.40 17.67
CA SER A 402 23.28 3.90 18.85
C SER A 402 22.04 3.08 19.20
N ARG A 403 21.40 2.46 18.19
CA ARG A 403 20.21 1.59 18.33
C ARG A 403 20.55 0.09 18.44
N ARG A 404 21.83 -0.27 18.67
CA ARG A 404 22.37 -1.63 18.72
C ARG A 404 21.42 -2.71 19.29
N ALA A 405 20.88 -2.53 20.49
CA ALA A 405 20.05 -3.55 21.16
C ALA A 405 18.69 -3.82 20.46
N ALA A 406 18.24 -2.92 19.59
CA ALA A 406 17.07 -3.15 18.73
C ALA A 406 17.49 -3.87 17.42
N VAL A 407 18.63 -3.49 16.86
CA VAL A 407 19.24 -4.13 15.68
C VAL A 407 19.58 -5.60 15.96
N GLU A 408 20.20 -5.90 17.11
CA GLU A 408 20.54 -7.28 17.51
C GLU A 408 19.31 -8.20 17.56
N ARG A 409 18.15 -7.68 17.99
CA ARG A 409 16.87 -8.42 17.97
C ARG A 409 16.39 -8.74 16.55
N VAL A 410 16.55 -7.81 15.61
CA VAL A 410 16.22 -8.05 14.19
C VAL A 410 17.22 -9.05 13.58
N MET A 411 18.51 -8.99 13.95
CA MET A 411 19.53 -9.93 13.48
C MET A 411 19.26 -11.39 13.89
N GLU A 412 18.70 -11.62 15.08
CA GLU A 412 18.31 -12.96 15.56
C GLU A 412 17.16 -13.62 14.74
N GLN A 413 16.14 -12.82 14.41
CA GLN A 413 14.78 -13.30 14.07
C GLN A 413 14.25 -12.78 12.71
N GLY A 414 14.92 -11.80 12.13
CA GLY A 414 14.54 -11.14 10.87
C GLY A 414 15.63 -11.09 9.81
N MET A 415 16.90 -11.34 10.16
CA MET A 415 18.00 -11.32 9.19
C MET A 415 18.43 -12.74 8.77
N LEU A 416 18.66 -12.93 7.47
CA LEU A 416 19.14 -14.19 6.88
C LEU A 416 20.11 -13.93 5.73
N LEU A 417 21.21 -14.68 5.69
CA LEU A 417 22.15 -14.71 4.56
C LEU A 417 22.00 -16.04 3.83
N VAL A 418 21.74 -15.99 2.52
CA VAL A 418 21.48 -17.16 1.67
C VAL A 418 22.50 -17.24 0.55
N VAL A 419 23.19 -18.38 0.48
CA VAL A 419 24.06 -18.74 -0.64
C VAL A 419 23.30 -19.64 -1.61
N VAL A 420 23.27 -19.25 -2.88
CA VAL A 420 22.59 -19.96 -3.98
C VAL A 420 23.61 -20.41 -5.03
N ASP A 421 23.30 -21.45 -5.80
CA ASP A 421 24.21 -21.97 -6.83
C ASP A 421 24.43 -20.97 -7.99
N HIS A 422 23.43 -20.15 -8.31
CA HIS A 422 23.48 -19.12 -9.34
C HIS A 422 22.47 -17.99 -9.09
N LEU A 423 22.75 -16.80 -9.62
CA LEU A 423 21.97 -15.58 -9.34
C LEU A 423 20.53 -15.62 -9.85
N ASP A 424 20.17 -16.43 -10.85
CA ASP A 424 18.77 -16.60 -11.27
C ASP A 424 17.91 -17.22 -10.17
N ALA A 425 18.38 -18.31 -9.55
CA ALA A 425 17.72 -18.87 -8.38
C ALA A 425 17.68 -17.85 -7.23
N GLY A 426 18.71 -17.00 -7.10
CA GLY A 426 18.72 -15.90 -6.14
C GLY A 426 17.62 -14.86 -6.40
N MET A 427 17.41 -14.47 -7.66
CA MET A 427 16.33 -13.56 -8.06
C MET A 427 14.95 -14.22 -7.90
N ASP A 428 14.82 -15.52 -8.17
CA ASP A 428 13.58 -16.27 -7.89
C ASP A 428 13.26 -16.31 -6.40
N LEU A 429 14.27 -16.37 -5.52
CA LEU A 429 14.09 -16.22 -4.08
C LEU A 429 13.71 -14.77 -3.70
N CYS A 430 14.32 -13.74 -4.31
CA CYS A 430 13.89 -12.35 -4.13
C CYS A 430 12.43 -12.14 -4.57
N ASN A 431 12.00 -12.75 -5.68
CA ASN A 431 10.62 -12.70 -6.16
C ASN A 431 9.63 -13.45 -5.25
N GLN A 432 10.04 -14.55 -4.62
CA GLN A 432 9.25 -15.24 -3.59
C GLN A 432 9.19 -14.44 -2.28
N PHE A 433 10.28 -13.76 -1.92
CA PHE A 433 10.33 -12.87 -0.76
C PHE A 433 9.48 -11.61 -0.99
N ALA A 434 9.36 -11.12 -2.23
CA ALA A 434 8.53 -10.01 -2.65
C ALA A 434 8.71 -8.76 -1.75
N PRO A 435 9.94 -8.23 -1.62
CA PRO A 435 10.30 -7.24 -0.61
C PRO A 435 9.62 -5.88 -0.82
N GLU A 436 9.58 -5.10 0.26
CA GLU A 436 9.39 -3.65 0.20
C GLU A 436 10.53 -3.01 -0.62
N HIS A 437 11.78 -3.24 -0.23
CA HIS A 437 12.99 -2.75 -0.93
C HIS A 437 13.85 -3.90 -1.50
N LEU A 438 14.13 -3.87 -2.82
CA LEU A 438 15.05 -4.80 -3.48
C LEU A 438 16.30 -4.08 -3.98
N GLU A 439 17.47 -4.42 -3.43
CA GLU A 439 18.75 -3.97 -3.98
C GLU A 439 19.37 -5.01 -4.91
N VAL A 440 20.02 -4.52 -5.97
CA VAL A 440 20.62 -5.32 -7.04
C VAL A 440 22.09 -4.91 -7.19
N LEU A 441 22.94 -5.51 -6.36
CA LEU A 441 24.37 -5.22 -6.20
C LEU A 441 25.22 -6.26 -6.94
N VAL A 442 25.01 -6.33 -8.24
CA VAL A 442 25.63 -7.30 -9.16
C VAL A 442 26.18 -6.61 -10.41
N ARG A 443 27.04 -7.32 -11.16
CA ARG A 443 27.44 -6.96 -12.52
C ARG A 443 26.19 -6.80 -13.42
N GLU A 444 26.15 -5.74 -14.22
CA GLU A 444 25.02 -5.37 -15.08
C GLU A 444 23.64 -5.33 -14.37
N PRO A 445 23.44 -4.51 -13.33
CA PRO A 445 22.23 -4.56 -12.51
C PRO A 445 20.94 -4.20 -13.29
N ARG A 446 21.08 -3.47 -14.41
CA ARG A 446 19.98 -3.14 -15.34
C ARG A 446 19.45 -4.36 -16.12
N THR A 447 20.26 -5.41 -16.27
CA THR A 447 19.84 -6.69 -16.88
C THR A 447 18.98 -7.46 -15.87
N TRP A 448 19.42 -7.49 -14.61
CA TRP A 448 18.72 -8.14 -13.48
C TRP A 448 17.41 -7.44 -13.10
N ALA A 449 17.36 -6.10 -13.19
CA ALA A 449 16.14 -5.31 -12.95
C ALA A 449 14.91 -5.77 -13.75
N ARG A 450 15.10 -6.46 -14.89
CA ARG A 450 14.01 -7.00 -15.73
C ARG A 450 13.43 -8.33 -15.21
N LYS A 451 14.14 -8.99 -14.30
CA LYS A 451 13.74 -10.24 -13.63
C LYS A 451 13.13 -10.00 -12.24
N ALA A 452 13.24 -8.78 -11.72
CA ALA A 452 12.50 -8.35 -10.53
C ALA A 452 11.03 -8.19 -10.93
N HIS A 453 10.18 -9.10 -10.46
CA HIS A 453 8.75 -9.14 -10.74
C HIS A 453 7.93 -8.67 -9.53
N ASN A 454 8.38 -9.00 -8.32
CA ASN A 454 7.72 -8.62 -7.07
C ASN A 454 8.70 -7.81 -6.21
N ALA A 455 8.58 -6.48 -6.19
CA ALA A 455 9.32 -5.59 -5.30
C ALA A 455 8.61 -4.22 -5.21
N GLY A 456 8.59 -3.59 -4.03
CA GLY A 456 7.98 -2.27 -3.84
C GLY A 456 8.78 -1.16 -4.54
N ALA A 457 10.11 -1.17 -4.35
CA ALA A 457 11.07 -0.39 -5.11
C ALA A 457 12.33 -1.22 -5.42
N VAL A 458 13.04 -0.88 -6.50
CA VAL A 458 14.23 -1.59 -6.96
C VAL A 458 15.40 -0.62 -7.11
N PHE A 459 16.49 -0.92 -6.41
CA PHE A 459 17.70 -0.11 -6.30
C PHE A 459 18.85 -0.80 -7.05
N LEU A 460 19.60 -0.05 -7.89
CA LEU A 460 20.49 -0.66 -8.90
C LEU A 460 21.95 -0.20 -8.74
N GLY A 461 22.81 -1.14 -8.33
CA GLY A 461 24.26 -0.97 -8.25
C GLY A 461 24.77 -0.20 -7.02
N PRO A 462 26.10 -0.21 -6.78
CA PRO A 462 26.73 0.09 -5.48
C PRO A 462 26.78 1.57 -5.07
N TRP A 463 25.97 2.43 -5.69
CA TRP A 463 25.86 3.86 -5.41
C TRP A 463 24.41 4.30 -5.19
N THR A 464 23.53 3.34 -4.92
CA THR A 464 22.07 3.55 -4.86
C THR A 464 21.47 2.82 -3.65
N PRO A 465 21.89 3.12 -2.41
CA PRO A 465 21.34 2.47 -1.22
C PRO A 465 19.86 2.85 -1.00
N GLU A 466 19.11 1.97 -0.33
CA GLU A 466 17.75 2.18 0.19
C GLU A 466 17.50 3.62 0.67
N SER A 467 18.35 4.09 1.58
CA SER A 467 18.28 5.41 2.23
C SER A 467 18.22 6.60 1.25
N ALA A 468 18.77 6.45 0.04
CA ALA A 468 18.64 7.46 -1.00
C ALA A 468 17.19 7.57 -1.51
N GLY A 469 16.50 6.44 -1.66
CA GLY A 469 15.07 6.39 -1.97
C GLY A 469 14.22 6.98 -0.86
N ASP A 470 14.48 6.52 0.37
CA ASP A 470 13.70 6.83 1.57
C ASP A 470 13.63 8.32 1.91
N PHE A 471 14.72 9.05 1.66
CA PHE A 471 14.83 10.45 2.05
C PHE A 471 14.79 11.46 0.90
N VAL A 472 15.31 11.14 -0.30
CA VAL A 472 15.71 12.21 -1.24
C VAL A 472 15.57 11.92 -2.74
N ALA A 473 15.48 10.68 -3.21
CA ALA A 473 15.49 10.40 -4.65
C ALA A 473 14.19 10.84 -5.37
N GLY A 474 13.05 10.83 -4.67
CA GLY A 474 11.76 11.31 -5.18
C GLY A 474 10.61 10.29 -5.32
N PRO A 475 10.84 8.97 -5.50
CA PRO A 475 9.81 7.95 -5.31
C PRO A 475 9.29 7.92 -3.86
N SER A 476 8.09 7.35 -3.64
CA SER A 476 7.57 7.17 -2.28
C SER A 476 8.14 5.92 -1.62
N HIS A 477 8.60 6.05 -0.37
CA HIS A 477 8.91 4.93 0.51
C HIS A 477 7.70 4.32 1.22
N VAL A 478 6.47 4.78 0.94
CA VAL A 478 5.26 4.15 1.49
C VAL A 478 4.92 2.95 0.60
N LEU A 479 5.53 1.81 0.92
CA LEU A 479 5.59 0.63 0.08
C LEU A 479 4.95 -0.61 0.75
N PRO A 480 4.58 -1.63 -0.04
CA PRO A 480 3.94 -2.84 0.48
C PRO A 480 4.96 -3.80 1.09
N THR A 481 4.69 -4.25 2.33
CA THR A 481 5.57 -5.13 3.11
C THR A 481 4.87 -6.46 3.45
N GLY A 482 5.57 -7.40 4.08
CA GLY A 482 5.06 -8.74 4.38
C GLY A 482 4.97 -9.64 3.14
N GLY A 483 5.81 -9.40 2.13
CA GLY A 483 5.71 -10.04 0.81
C GLY A 483 4.59 -9.48 -0.10
N MET A 484 3.90 -8.42 0.31
CA MET A 484 2.74 -7.89 -0.42
C MET A 484 3.08 -7.10 -1.70
N ALA A 485 4.38 -6.88 -2.00
CA ALA A 485 4.82 -6.36 -3.30
C ALA A 485 4.52 -7.29 -4.49
N SER A 486 4.08 -8.52 -4.21
CA SER A 486 3.51 -9.47 -5.18
C SER A 486 2.05 -9.17 -5.59
N VAL A 487 1.37 -8.25 -4.89
CA VAL A 487 -0.07 -7.96 -5.07
C VAL A 487 -0.39 -6.45 -5.15
N PHE A 488 0.28 -5.64 -4.33
CA PHE A 488 0.07 -4.19 -4.27
C PHE A 488 1.26 -3.42 -4.83
N ALA A 489 1.00 -2.20 -5.28
CA ALA A 489 2.04 -1.23 -5.64
C ALA A 489 2.29 -0.25 -4.49
N GLY A 490 3.45 0.40 -4.51
CA GLY A 490 3.76 1.54 -3.64
C GLY A 490 2.81 2.74 -3.83
N LEU A 491 2.84 3.65 -2.86
CA LEU A 491 2.12 4.92 -2.93
C LEU A 491 2.63 5.78 -4.10
N THR A 492 1.72 6.28 -4.93
CA THR A 492 2.05 7.15 -6.07
C THR A 492 1.18 8.39 -6.07
N VAL A 493 1.52 9.38 -6.89
CA VAL A 493 0.69 10.59 -7.09
C VAL A 493 -0.72 10.24 -7.61
N ASP A 494 -0.86 9.15 -8.36
CA ASP A 494 -2.15 8.67 -8.87
C ASP A 494 -3.01 8.04 -7.77
N SER A 495 -2.42 7.54 -6.69
CA SER A 495 -3.15 6.99 -5.54
C SER A 495 -4.06 8.01 -4.85
N PHE A 496 -3.89 9.31 -5.16
CA PHE A 496 -4.68 10.43 -4.64
C PHE A 496 -5.77 10.92 -5.63
N ARG A 497 -5.99 10.21 -6.75
CA ARG A 497 -6.93 10.59 -7.81
C ARG A 497 -7.87 9.45 -8.20
N ARG A 498 -9.12 9.79 -8.51
CA ARG A 498 -10.13 8.86 -9.01
C ARG A 498 -10.14 8.84 -10.54
N ARG A 499 -9.72 7.70 -11.10
CA ARG A 499 -9.94 7.32 -12.50
C ARG A 499 -11.44 7.11 -12.76
N THR A 500 -11.97 7.75 -13.80
CA THR A 500 -13.39 7.71 -14.21
C THR A 500 -13.45 7.49 -15.71
N SER A 501 -14.12 6.42 -16.17
CA SER A 501 -14.27 6.15 -17.61
C SER A 501 -15.33 7.06 -18.24
N ILE A 502 -15.00 7.66 -19.37
CA ILE A 502 -15.86 8.56 -20.14
C ILE A 502 -16.39 7.81 -21.37
N VAL A 503 -17.71 7.81 -21.57
CA VAL A 503 -18.37 7.16 -22.71
C VAL A 503 -19.44 8.10 -23.28
N SER A 504 -19.26 8.49 -24.54
CA SER A 504 -20.20 9.29 -25.32
C SER A 504 -20.37 8.63 -26.69
N LEU A 505 -21.59 8.21 -27.02
CA LEU A 505 -21.89 7.48 -28.26
C LEU A 505 -22.72 8.36 -29.18
N THR A 506 -22.45 8.33 -30.49
CA THR A 506 -23.40 8.88 -31.47
C THR A 506 -24.61 7.96 -31.59
N ARG A 507 -25.69 8.48 -32.21
CA ARG A 507 -26.83 7.66 -32.62
C ARG A 507 -26.41 6.46 -33.49
N SER A 508 -25.38 6.62 -34.31
CA SER A 508 -24.87 5.58 -35.20
C SER A 508 -24.07 4.50 -34.46
N ASP A 509 -23.26 4.87 -33.45
CA ASP A 509 -22.56 3.89 -32.60
C ASP A 509 -23.57 3.01 -31.86
N LEU A 510 -24.57 3.63 -31.21
CA LEU A 510 -25.59 2.89 -30.46
C LEU A 510 -26.46 2.02 -31.39
N GLN A 511 -26.71 2.44 -32.64
CA GLN A 511 -27.45 1.66 -33.62
C GLN A 511 -26.70 0.40 -34.05
N GLU A 512 -25.37 0.47 -34.18
CA GLU A 512 -24.50 -0.68 -34.44
C GLU A 512 -24.40 -1.62 -33.23
N MET A 513 -24.37 -1.07 -32.01
CA MET A 513 -24.29 -1.84 -30.77
C MET A 513 -25.63 -2.50 -30.36
N LEU A 514 -26.77 -1.97 -30.79
CA LEU A 514 -28.10 -2.41 -30.33
C LEU A 514 -28.33 -3.93 -30.44
N PRO A 515 -28.03 -4.64 -31.56
CA PRO A 515 -28.24 -6.08 -31.65
C PRO A 515 -27.40 -6.88 -30.64
N VAL A 516 -26.21 -6.37 -30.28
CA VAL A 516 -25.35 -6.98 -29.26
C VAL A 516 -25.96 -6.77 -27.87
N ILE A 517 -26.40 -5.55 -27.56
CA ILE A 517 -27.03 -5.20 -26.29
C ILE A 517 -28.33 -6.02 -26.08
N GLU A 518 -29.15 -6.20 -27.13
CA GLU A 518 -30.34 -7.05 -27.07
C GLU A 518 -29.99 -8.54 -26.93
N ALA A 519 -28.91 -9.02 -27.56
CA ALA A 519 -28.46 -10.41 -27.43
C ALA A 519 -27.99 -10.73 -26.00
N PHE A 520 -27.14 -9.88 -25.41
CA PHE A 520 -26.71 -10.02 -24.00
C PHE A 520 -27.88 -9.89 -23.04
N GLY A 521 -28.70 -8.84 -23.17
CA GLY A 521 -29.87 -8.63 -22.30
C GLY A 521 -30.86 -9.80 -22.33
N ARG A 522 -31.04 -10.47 -23.48
CA ARG A 522 -31.86 -11.70 -23.57
C ARG A 522 -31.22 -12.91 -22.90
N VAL A 523 -29.91 -13.09 -23.00
CA VAL A 523 -29.20 -14.23 -22.39
C VAL A 523 -29.09 -14.08 -20.88
N GLU A 524 -28.84 -12.86 -20.40
CA GLU A 524 -28.71 -12.51 -18.98
C GLU A 524 -30.06 -12.22 -18.30
N GLN A 525 -31.17 -12.25 -19.06
CA GLN A 525 -32.54 -11.95 -18.60
C GLN A 525 -32.70 -10.50 -18.05
N LEU A 526 -31.92 -9.58 -18.60
CA LEU A 526 -31.85 -8.16 -18.25
C LEU A 526 -32.65 -7.29 -19.23
N ASP A 527 -33.94 -7.59 -19.41
CA ASP A 527 -34.85 -6.89 -20.34
C ASP A 527 -34.81 -5.36 -20.23
N ALA A 528 -34.64 -4.82 -19.03
CA ALA A 528 -34.55 -3.38 -18.78
C ALA A 528 -33.29 -2.74 -19.42
N HIS A 529 -32.15 -3.45 -19.42
CA HIS A 529 -30.91 -2.98 -20.05
C HIS A 529 -31.08 -2.94 -21.58
N ALA A 530 -31.58 -4.02 -22.18
CA ALA A 530 -31.89 -4.09 -23.62
C ALA A 530 -32.89 -3.01 -24.05
N ARG A 531 -34.01 -2.88 -23.31
CA ARG A 531 -35.04 -1.86 -23.57
C ARG A 531 -34.48 -0.44 -23.49
N SER A 532 -33.53 -0.17 -22.58
CA SER A 532 -32.92 1.17 -22.45
C SER A 532 -32.19 1.59 -23.74
N ALA A 533 -31.52 0.67 -24.44
CA ALA A 533 -30.91 0.95 -25.72
C ALA A 533 -31.97 1.06 -26.82
N LYS A 534 -32.91 0.11 -26.88
CA LYS A 534 -33.95 0.01 -27.91
C LYS A 534 -34.85 1.24 -28.01
N ILE A 535 -35.37 1.72 -26.88
CA ILE A 535 -36.36 2.82 -26.82
C ILE A 535 -35.84 4.14 -27.42
N ARG A 536 -34.52 4.32 -27.50
CA ARG A 536 -33.87 5.48 -28.14
C ARG A 536 -34.04 5.54 -29.67
N PHE A 537 -34.55 4.47 -30.28
CA PHE A 537 -34.88 4.40 -31.71
C PHE A 537 -36.38 4.33 -32.00
N GLU A 538 -37.20 4.11 -30.96
CA GLU A 538 -38.65 4.13 -31.06
C GLU A 538 -39.13 5.59 -31.11
N LYS A 539 -40.01 5.93 -32.06
CA LYS A 539 -40.67 7.24 -32.05
C LYS A 539 -41.66 7.29 -30.89
N GLY A 540 -41.68 8.41 -30.16
CA GLY A 540 -42.74 8.70 -29.21
C GLY A 540 -44.11 8.59 -29.87
N LYS A 541 -45.07 8.01 -29.15
CA LYS A 541 -46.48 7.97 -29.53
C LYS A 541 -47.20 9.24 -29.12
#